data_AF-A0A7D7VJX3-F1
#
_entry.id   AF-A0A7D7VJX3-F1
#
_cell.length_a   1.000
_cell.length_b   1.000
_cell.length_c   1.000
_cell.angle_alpha   90.00
_cell.angle_beta   90.00
_cell.angle_gamma   90.00
#
_symmetry.space_group_name_H-M   'P 1'
#
loop_
_entity.id
_entity.type
_entity.pdbx_description
1 polymer ?
#
loop_
_entity_poly.entity_id
_entity_poly.type
_entity_poly.pdbx_seq_one_letter_code
_entity_poly.pdbx_strand_id
1 'polypeptide(L)' 'MATLQVNAQVVKTPESSAQVVVNSSMPLRGFSKTQVETSFGQPSSKQGPVGSPSIYRWDYNNYSVFFENNIVIHSVAH' A
#
# COMPACT_ATOMS: atom_id res chain seq x y z
N MET A 1 30.88 -22.22 -14.76
CA MET A 1 29.61 -22.44 -14.03
C MET A 1 29.13 -21.07 -13.55
N ALA A 2 28.03 -20.54 -14.08
CA ALA A 2 27.57 -19.17 -13.81
C ALA A 2 26.57 -19.14 -12.64
N THR A 3 26.84 -18.36 -11.60
CA THR A 3 25.93 -18.09 -10.48
C THR A 3 25.22 -16.75 -10.69
N LEU A 4 23.88 -16.76 -10.65
CA LEU A 4 23.00 -15.61 -10.84
C LEU A 4 23.12 -14.56 -9.71
N GLN A 5 23.38 -13.32 -10.14
CA GLN A 5 22.83 -12.02 -9.72
C GLN A 5 22.28 -11.82 -8.29
N VAL A 6 22.94 -10.94 -7.53
CA VAL A 6 22.35 -10.21 -6.39
C VAL A 6 22.63 -8.72 -6.58
N ASN A 7 21.61 -7.95 -6.97
CA ASN A 7 21.66 -6.49 -6.94
C ASN A 7 20.63 -5.99 -5.93
N ALA A 8 21.04 -5.81 -4.68
CA ALA A 8 20.27 -5.05 -3.68
C ALA A 8 21.09 -3.81 -3.29
N GLN A 9 21.11 -2.80 -4.16
CA GLN A 9 21.65 -1.49 -3.80
C GLN A 9 20.54 -0.65 -3.15
N VAL A 10 20.54 -0.61 -1.82
CA VAL A 10 19.72 0.31 -1.03
C VAL A 10 20.58 1.51 -0.67
N VAL A 11 20.43 2.60 -1.41
CA VAL A 11 20.90 3.93 -1.01
C VAL A 11 19.66 4.79 -0.78
N LYS A 12 19.26 4.94 0.48
CA LYS A 12 18.39 6.02 0.97
C LYS A 12 18.72 6.30 2.43
N THR A 13 19.42 7.41 2.68
CA THR A 13 19.60 8.04 3.99
C THR A 13 19.45 9.55 3.79
N PRO A 14 19.01 10.35 4.78
CA PRO A 14 18.32 10.02 6.04
C PRO A 14 16.94 10.73 6.17
N GLU A 15 16.21 10.41 7.24
CA GLU A 15 15.16 11.22 7.89
C GLU A 15 13.68 10.99 7.51
N SER A 16 12.96 10.44 8.52
CA SER A 16 11.52 10.25 8.69
C SER A 16 10.88 9.04 8.00
N SER A 17 10.81 7.97 8.81
CA SER A 17 9.96 6.77 8.68
C SER A 17 10.14 5.94 7.41
N ALA A 18 11.18 5.10 7.42
CA ALA A 18 11.23 3.77 6.82
C ALA A 18 10.10 3.42 5.83
N GLN A 19 10.17 3.95 4.60
CA GLN A 19 9.54 3.28 3.48
C GLN A 19 10.45 2.12 3.11
N VAL A 20 10.27 1.02 3.85
CA VAL A 20 10.70 -0.29 3.39
C VAL A 20 9.99 -0.45 2.05
N VAL A 21 10.73 -0.30 0.95
CA VAL A 21 10.25 -0.65 -0.39
C VAL A 21 10.23 -2.17 -0.42
N VAL A 22 9.37 -2.77 0.39
CA VAL A 22 8.93 -4.13 0.12
C VAL A 22 8.20 -4.01 -1.21
N ASN A 23 8.66 -4.75 -2.21
CA ASN A 23 7.90 -5.05 -3.42
C ASN A 23 6.68 -5.91 -3.05
N SER A 24 5.89 -5.47 -2.08
CA SER A 24 4.60 -6.01 -1.76
C SER A 24 3.64 -5.48 -2.81
N SER A 25 2.96 -6.39 -3.50
CA SER A 25 1.92 -6.07 -4.49
C SER A 25 0.71 -5.34 -3.90
N MET A 26 0.77 -4.93 -2.63
CA MET A 26 -0.29 -4.30 -1.86
C MET A 26 0.25 -3.11 -1.07
N PRO A 27 -0.55 -2.05 -0.90
CA PRO A 27 -0.16 -0.89 -0.10
C PRO A 27 0.01 -1.28 1.38
N LEU A 28 1.03 -0.71 2.01
CA LEU A 28 1.31 -0.93 3.43
C LEU A 28 0.44 -0.02 4.31
N ARG A 29 0.25 -0.43 5.56
CA ARG A 29 -0.36 0.43 6.59
C ARG A 29 0.39 1.76 6.70
N GLY A 30 -0.35 2.85 6.88
CA GLY A 30 0.20 4.21 6.97
C GLY A 30 0.24 4.96 5.63
N PHE A 31 0.05 4.29 4.49
CA PHE A 31 -0.02 4.98 3.20
C PHE A 31 -1.26 5.86 3.12
N SER A 32 -1.15 7.04 2.51
CA SER A 32 -2.32 7.88 2.23
C SER A 32 -3.07 7.38 1.00
N LYS A 33 -4.38 7.62 0.90
CA LYS A 33 -5.20 7.32 -0.30
C LYS A 33 -4.50 7.76 -1.60
N THR A 34 -3.98 8.98 -1.63
CA THR A 34 -3.24 9.53 -2.78
C THR A 34 -1.97 8.76 -3.11
N GLN A 35 -1.22 8.30 -2.10
CA GLN A 35 -0.03 7.47 -2.33
C GLN A 35 -0.42 6.11 -2.90
N VAL A 36 -1.51 5.52 -2.41
CA VAL A 36 -2.04 4.27 -2.97
C VAL A 36 -2.45 4.45 -4.42
N GLU A 37 -3.19 5.52 -4.75
CA GLU A 37 -3.59 5.80 -6.14
C GLU A 37 -2.39 6.05 -7.06
N THR A 38 -1.36 6.73 -6.54
CA THR A 38 -0.16 7.05 -7.33
C THR A 38 0.73 5.81 -7.55
N SER A 39 0.86 4.95 -6.56
CA SER A 39 1.73 3.76 -6.62
C SER A 39 1.05 2.52 -7.21
N PHE A 40 -0.26 2.33 -6.96
CA PHE A 40 -1.02 1.14 -7.33
C PHE A 40 -2.12 1.40 -8.36
N GLY A 41 -2.45 2.68 -8.63
CA GLY A 41 -3.54 3.06 -9.51
C GLY A 41 -4.88 3.17 -8.80
N GLN A 42 -5.90 3.53 -9.59
CA GLN A 42 -7.26 3.66 -9.10
C GLN A 42 -7.85 2.28 -8.76
N PRO A 43 -8.59 2.15 -7.65
CA PRO A 43 -9.28 0.93 -7.29
C PRO A 43 -10.46 0.65 -8.23
N SER A 44 -10.82 -0.62 -8.37
CA SER A 44 -11.99 -1.07 -9.11
C SER A 44 -13.30 -0.62 -8.45
N SER A 45 -13.33 -0.53 -7.11
CA SER A 45 -14.47 0.02 -6.38
C SER A 45 -14.03 0.75 -5.11
N LYS A 46 -14.73 1.84 -4.75
CA LYS A 46 -14.53 2.57 -3.49
C LYS A 46 -15.84 2.48 -2.69
N GLN A 47 -15.76 1.98 -1.47
CA GLN A 47 -16.88 1.77 -0.54
C GLN A 47 -16.65 2.61 0.73
N GLY A 48 -17.75 3.04 1.37
CA GLY A 48 -17.73 3.83 2.60
C GLY A 48 -17.94 5.34 2.38
N PRO A 49 -17.78 6.17 3.44
CA PRO A 49 -17.40 5.75 4.79
C PRO A 49 -18.52 4.99 5.50
N VAL A 50 -18.17 3.98 6.30
CA VAL A 50 -19.09 3.27 7.19
C VAL A 50 -18.67 3.44 8.64
N GLY A 51 -19.64 3.76 9.52
CA GLY A 51 -19.44 3.86 10.97
C GLY A 51 -18.68 5.10 11.46
N SER A 52 -18.41 5.09 12.77
CA SER A 52 -17.52 6.02 13.48
C SER A 52 -16.51 5.18 14.29
N PRO A 53 -15.20 5.21 13.98
CA PRO A 53 -14.53 6.05 12.99
C PRO A 53 -14.90 5.74 11.53
N SER A 54 -14.77 6.73 10.66
CA SER A 54 -15.08 6.62 9.23
C SER A 54 -14.12 5.65 8.52
N ILE A 55 -14.58 4.43 8.25
CA ILE A 55 -13.81 3.42 7.50
C ILE A 55 -14.21 3.41 6.04
N TYR A 56 -13.23 3.49 5.15
CA TYR A 56 -13.37 3.33 3.72
C TYR A 56 -12.74 1.99 3.30
N ARG A 57 -13.35 1.32 2.33
CA ARG A 57 -12.79 0.11 1.73
C ARG A 57 -12.64 0.35 0.24
N TRP A 58 -11.45 0.17 -0.29
CA TRP A 58 -11.23 0.12 -1.73
C TRP A 58 -10.99 -1.31 -2.15
N ASP A 59 -11.57 -1.67 -3.28
CA ASP A 59 -11.49 -3.00 -3.83
C ASP A 59 -10.69 -2.96 -5.13
N TYR A 60 -9.69 -3.81 -5.22
CA TYR A 60 -8.90 -4.09 -6.41
C TYR A 60 -9.14 -5.55 -6.78
N ASN A 61 -8.83 -5.92 -8.03
CA ASN A 61 -9.13 -7.26 -8.54
C ASN A 61 -8.58 -8.43 -7.70
N ASN A 62 -7.42 -8.28 -7.05
CA ASN A 62 -6.77 -9.34 -6.28
C ASN A 62 -6.70 -9.06 -4.78
N TYR A 63 -7.13 -7.88 -4.33
CA TYR A 63 -7.00 -7.47 -2.94
C TYR A 63 -7.93 -6.31 -2.58
N SER A 64 -8.30 -6.19 -1.31
CA SER A 64 -9.04 -5.05 -0.77
C SER A 64 -8.16 -4.27 0.21
N VAL A 65 -8.23 -2.94 0.15
CA VAL A 65 -7.50 -2.02 1.03
C VAL A 65 -8.50 -1.27 1.90
N PHE A 66 -8.25 -1.24 3.20
CA PHE A 66 -9.07 -0.56 4.18
C PHE A 66 -8.35 0.71 4.65
N PHE A 67 -9.07 1.81 4.66
CA PHE A 67 -8.59 3.11 5.10
C PHE A 67 -9.44 3.63 6.24
N GLU A 68 -8.80 4.20 7.24
CA GLU A 68 -9.46 5.05 8.22
C GLU A 68 -9.19 6.50 7.84
N ASN A 69 -10.24 7.30 7.66
CA ASN A 69 -10.14 8.65 7.09
C ASN A 69 -9.40 8.67 5.74
N ASN A 70 -8.09 8.94 5.75
CA ASN A 70 -7.23 9.02 4.57
C ASN A 70 -6.03 8.06 4.61
N ILE A 71 -5.89 7.25 5.66
CA ILE A 71 -4.71 6.42 5.92
C ILE A 71 -5.07 4.95 5.80
N VAL A 72 -4.24 4.16 5.13
CA VAL A 72 -4.36 2.70 5.06
C VAL A 72 -4.17 2.12 6.45
N ILE A 73 -5.16 1.36 6.91
CA ILE A 73 -5.09 0.60 8.16
C ILE A 73 -4.83 -0.89 7.90
N HIS A 74 -5.28 -1.41 6.76
CA HIS A 74 -5.17 -2.83 6.45
C HIS A 74 -5.29 -3.13 4.95
N SER A 75 -4.65 -4.20 4.48
CA SER A 75 -4.71 -4.69 3.10
C SER A 75 -4.88 -6.20 3.12
N VAL A 76 -5.87 -6.73 2.40
CA VAL A 76 -6.25 -8.14 2.41
C VAL A 76 -6.20 -8.69 0.98
N ALA A 77 -5.42 -9.73 0.76
CA ALA A 77 -5.43 -10.50 -0.49
C ALA A 77 -6.69 -11.39 -0.55
N HIS A 78 -7.32 -11.49 -1.73
CA HIS A 78 -8.35 -12.50 -1.98
C HIS A 78 -7.73 -13.81 -2.48
#